data_AF-A0A9Q1LXF6-F1
#
_entry.id   AF-A0A9Q1LXF6-F1
#
_cell.length_a   1.000
_cell.length_b   1.000
_cell.length_c   1.000
_cell.angle_alpha   90.00
_cell.angle_beta   90.00
_cell.angle_gamma   90.00
#
_symmetry.space_group_name_H-M   'P 1'
#
loop_
_entity.id
_entity.type
_entity.pdbx_description
1 polymer ?
#
loop_
_entity_poly.entity_id
_entity_poly.type
_entity_poly.pdbx_seq_one_letter_code
_entity_poly.pdbx_strand_id
1 'polypeptide(L)'
;MAGSGGNPSSSVSHQAPKILLAKPGVVNKLNRPRVGSVNLLSDTFDFQTDRFLPFVTDNTEFSVVGIIGPPGVGKSTIMNEIYGGFDHPHPFPTHTQETRAMGKHCTVGIEPRVIPSERIILLDTQPVFSPSVLAEMIRRPDGELGHEMMSIQLGVLLSSICHVTLVVSDGLNDASMWQLMSTVDLLKHGIPDPSLTTLDNNTGQEYMSRPVFVHTTTTEHVTPSNIVQLNKALTQFICSDNFKLFVIPFRNNKDEAQYESHISALWNLRDQVLSMRVPTFSRTVSERDWLKNSAKIWEIIRNSPIIADYSTTLQTSGMFRR
;
A
#
# COMPACT_ATOMS: atom_id res chain seq x y z
N MET A 1 73.96 33.24 24.17
CA MET A 1 74.75 32.39 23.26
C MET A 1 74.36 30.93 23.51
N ALA A 2 73.94 30.27 22.42
CA ALA A 2 73.73 28.84 22.13
C ALA A 2 73.60 27.73 23.22
N GLY A 3 72.61 26.85 22.95
CA GLY A 3 72.74 25.37 22.98
C GLY A 3 72.02 24.64 24.15
N SER A 4 71.49 23.41 24.07
CA SER A 4 70.89 22.51 23.05
C SER A 4 70.57 21.18 23.79
N GLY A 5 69.45 20.49 23.47
CA GLY A 5 69.17 19.05 23.72
C GLY A 5 69.00 18.60 25.18
N GLY A 6 68.26 17.54 25.56
CA GLY A 6 67.48 16.51 24.88
C GLY A 6 67.29 15.29 25.82
N ASN A 7 66.16 14.59 25.64
CA ASN A 7 65.81 13.21 26.04
C ASN A 7 65.04 12.85 27.35
N PRO A 8 64.22 11.75 27.30
CA PRO A 8 63.03 11.54 28.11
C PRO A 8 63.14 10.35 29.09
N SER A 9 62.16 10.22 30.01
CA SER A 9 62.01 9.07 30.91
C SER A 9 60.74 8.27 30.58
N SER A 10 60.92 6.96 30.40
CA SER A 10 59.88 5.93 30.38
C SER A 10 59.93 5.14 31.69
N SER A 11 58.77 4.83 32.26
CA SER A 11 58.64 3.91 33.39
C SER A 11 57.61 2.82 33.09
N VAL A 12 58.03 1.57 33.29
CA VAL A 12 57.21 0.37 33.22
C VAL A 12 57.00 -0.12 34.65
N SER A 13 55.78 -0.52 35.02
CA SER A 13 55.54 -1.34 36.21
C SER A 13 54.47 -2.40 35.93
N HIS A 14 54.74 -3.61 36.39
CA HIS A 14 53.95 -4.84 36.23
C HIS A 14 52.75 -4.90 37.19
N GLN A 15 51.63 -5.49 36.75
CA GLN A 15 50.60 -6.07 37.64
C GLN A 15 50.09 -7.43 37.13
N ALA A 16 49.84 -8.32 38.10
CA ALA A 16 49.53 -9.75 38.02
C ALA A 16 48.13 -10.08 37.43
N PRO A 17 47.86 -11.35 37.02
CA PRO A 17 46.68 -11.68 36.23
C PRO A 17 45.43 -11.85 37.09
N LYS A 18 44.31 -11.21 36.68
CA LYS A 18 42.99 -11.39 37.30
C LYS A 18 42.15 -12.34 36.46
N ILE A 19 41.74 -13.45 37.07
CA ILE A 19 40.81 -14.44 36.50
C ILE A 19 39.43 -13.79 36.33
N LEU A 20 38.93 -13.74 35.10
CA LEU A 20 37.64 -13.14 34.74
C LEU A 20 36.55 -14.22 34.80
N LEU A 21 35.62 -14.11 35.75
CA LEU A 21 34.37 -14.89 35.76
C LEU A 21 33.55 -14.52 34.51
N ALA A 22 33.24 -15.50 33.66
CA ALA A 22 32.38 -15.31 32.50
C ALA A 22 30.94 -14.97 32.93
N LYS A 23 30.41 -13.84 32.46
CA LYS A 23 28.96 -13.56 32.52
C LYS A 23 28.24 -14.37 31.44
N PRO A 24 27.01 -14.87 31.68
CA PRO A 24 26.26 -15.63 30.68
C PRO A 24 25.96 -14.74 29.47
N GLY A 25 26.20 -15.28 28.28
CA GLY A 25 26.08 -14.57 27.01
C GLY A 25 24.66 -14.06 26.76
N VAL A 26 24.56 -12.77 26.44
CA VAL A 26 23.43 -12.20 25.72
C VAL A 26 23.46 -12.81 24.33
N VAL A 27 22.51 -13.70 24.05
CA VAL A 27 22.24 -14.20 22.70
C VAL A 27 21.98 -12.99 21.81
N ASN A 28 22.80 -12.81 20.78
CA ASN A 28 22.58 -11.82 19.74
C ASN A 28 21.16 -11.98 19.20
N LYS A 29 20.25 -11.08 19.57
CA LYS A 29 19.03 -10.85 18.80
C LYS A 29 19.50 -10.50 17.39
N LEU A 30 19.11 -11.33 16.41
CA LEU A 30 19.33 -11.05 15.00
C LEU A 30 19.04 -9.57 14.74
N ASN A 31 20.04 -8.85 14.24
CA ASN A 31 19.88 -7.52 13.66
C ASN A 31 18.90 -7.66 12.50
N ARG A 32 17.60 -7.51 12.77
CA ARG A 32 16.63 -7.21 11.72
C ARG A 32 17.00 -5.82 11.18
N PRO A 33 17.12 -5.65 9.85
CA PRO A 33 17.36 -4.34 9.27
C PRO A 33 16.33 -3.35 9.82
N ARG A 34 16.77 -2.16 10.23
CA ARG A 34 15.83 -1.04 10.41
C ARG A 34 15.15 -0.86 9.06
N VAL A 35 13.83 -1.04 9.00
CA VAL A 35 13.06 -0.91 7.76
C VAL A 35 13.07 0.58 7.39
N GLY A 36 14.11 1.01 6.68
CA GLY A 36 14.00 2.20 5.83
C GLY A 36 12.90 1.97 4.80
N SER A 37 12.41 3.01 4.13
CA SER A 37 11.38 2.85 3.09
C SER A 37 11.85 1.84 2.05
N VAL A 38 11.25 0.64 2.09
CA VAL A 38 11.36 -0.36 1.05
C VAL A 38 10.23 -0.03 0.11
N ASN A 39 10.57 0.41 -1.09
CA ASN A 39 9.59 0.70 -2.12
C ASN A 39 9.51 -0.50 -3.06
N LEU A 40 8.30 -1.02 -3.28
CA LEU A 40 8.05 -2.12 -4.22
C LEU A 40 7.93 -1.62 -5.65
N LEU A 41 7.40 -0.41 -5.84
CA LEU A 41 7.26 0.25 -7.14
C LEU A 41 7.75 1.69 -7.00
N SER A 42 8.88 2.06 -7.60
CA SER A 42 9.47 3.40 -7.39
C SER A 42 8.66 4.56 -7.98
N ASP A 43 9.13 5.79 -7.73
CA ASP A 43 8.72 7.03 -8.42
C ASP A 43 8.89 6.98 -9.95
N THR A 44 9.84 6.17 -10.42
CA THR A 44 10.06 5.87 -11.83
C THR A 44 9.19 4.73 -12.36
N PHE A 45 8.31 4.15 -11.53
CA PHE A 45 7.46 3.00 -11.88
C PHE A 45 8.23 1.72 -12.21
N ASP A 46 9.38 1.54 -11.57
CA ASP A 46 10.18 0.33 -11.65
C ASP A 46 9.88 -0.59 -10.47
N PHE A 47 9.63 -1.86 -10.75
CA PHE A 47 9.29 -2.86 -9.74
C PHE A 47 10.56 -3.39 -9.07
N GLN A 48 10.75 -3.12 -7.77
CA GLN A 48 12.00 -3.35 -7.04
C GLN A 48 11.98 -4.65 -6.22
N THR A 49 11.83 -5.78 -6.90
CA THR A 49 11.80 -7.12 -6.28
C THR A 49 12.92 -7.35 -5.27
N ASP A 50 14.16 -7.03 -5.63
CA ASP A 50 15.35 -7.32 -4.81
C ASP A 50 15.35 -6.58 -3.46
N ARG A 51 14.69 -5.42 -3.39
CA ARG A 51 14.62 -4.63 -2.15
C ARG A 51 13.64 -5.24 -1.15
N PHE A 52 12.57 -5.87 -1.63
CA PHE A 52 11.55 -6.48 -0.77
C PHE A 52 11.78 -7.98 -0.53
N LEU A 53 12.56 -8.65 -1.39
CA LEU A 53 12.89 -10.07 -1.29
C LEU A 53 13.42 -10.53 0.10
N PRO A 54 14.21 -9.74 0.86
CA PRO A 54 14.68 -10.12 2.19
C PRO A 54 13.58 -10.22 3.26
N PHE A 55 12.41 -9.60 3.01
CA PHE A 55 11.30 -9.54 3.97
C PHE A 55 10.23 -10.62 3.73
N VAL A 56 10.25 -11.25 2.55
CA VAL A 56 9.37 -12.37 2.18
C VAL A 56 10.09 -13.71 2.35
N THR A 57 9.31 -14.77 2.47
CA THR A 57 9.77 -16.12 2.78
C THR A 57 9.15 -17.17 1.87
N ASP A 58 9.49 -18.43 2.06
CA ASP A 58 8.90 -19.55 1.30
C ASP A 58 7.54 -20.00 1.86
N ASN A 59 6.94 -19.21 2.76
CA ASN A 59 5.61 -19.48 3.31
C ASN A 59 4.54 -19.35 2.21
N THR A 60 3.60 -20.28 2.21
CA THR A 60 2.46 -20.35 1.29
C THR A 60 1.15 -19.92 1.95
N GLU A 61 1.12 -19.84 3.28
CA GLU A 61 -0.03 -19.37 4.07
C GLU A 61 0.20 -17.90 4.42
N PHE A 62 -0.20 -17.01 3.50
CA PHE A 62 -0.06 -15.57 3.66
C PHE A 62 -1.27 -14.86 3.04
N SER A 63 -1.41 -13.58 3.36
CA SER A 63 -2.41 -12.70 2.73
C SER A 63 -1.76 -11.40 2.27
N VAL A 64 -2.40 -10.73 1.31
CA VAL A 64 -1.91 -9.49 0.70
C VAL A 64 -3.05 -8.49 0.71
N VAL A 65 -2.86 -7.38 1.40
CA VAL A 65 -3.84 -6.30 1.50
C VAL A 65 -3.24 -5.05 0.88
N GLY A 66 -3.79 -4.63 -0.25
CA GLY A 66 -3.46 -3.35 -0.87
C GLY A 66 -4.47 -2.28 -0.52
N ILE A 67 -4.06 -1.02 -0.53
CA ILE A 67 -4.96 0.13 -0.34
C ILE A 67 -4.78 1.14 -1.46
N ILE A 68 -5.87 1.70 -1.97
CA ILE A 68 -5.87 2.71 -3.02
C ILE A 68 -6.90 3.79 -2.70
N GLY A 69 -6.62 5.03 -3.09
CA GLY A 69 -7.52 6.16 -2.83
C GLY A 69 -6.87 7.53 -2.97
N PRO A 70 -7.67 8.61 -2.99
CA PRO A 70 -7.20 9.98 -3.18
C PRO A 70 -6.25 10.49 -2.07
N PRO A 71 -5.65 11.67 -2.21
CA PRO A 71 -4.90 12.31 -1.14
C PRO A 71 -5.79 12.59 0.08
N GLY A 72 -5.25 12.48 1.29
CA GLY A 72 -5.94 12.92 2.50
C GLY A 72 -7.02 11.97 3.05
N VAL A 73 -7.40 10.92 2.31
CA VAL A 73 -8.45 9.95 2.73
C VAL A 73 -8.03 8.99 3.85
N GLY A 74 -6.82 9.15 4.41
CA GLY A 74 -6.37 8.35 5.57
C GLY A 74 -5.83 6.95 5.24
N LYS A 75 -5.39 6.67 4.00
CA LYS A 75 -4.83 5.35 3.60
C LYS A 75 -3.76 4.82 4.56
N SER A 76 -2.67 5.56 4.73
CA SER A 76 -1.55 5.17 5.59
C SER A 76 -1.97 5.07 7.05
N THR A 77 -2.97 5.84 7.50
CA THR A 77 -3.57 5.70 8.84
C THR A 77 -4.27 4.36 8.99
N ILE A 78 -5.15 4.00 8.04
CA ILE A 78 -5.83 2.69 8.03
C ILE A 78 -4.80 1.56 8.01
N MET A 79 -3.75 1.67 7.20
CA MET A 79 -2.70 0.65 7.10
C MET A 79 -1.88 0.53 8.39
N ASN A 80 -1.60 1.63 9.09
CA ASN A 80 -0.95 1.60 10.40
C ASN A 80 -1.84 0.92 11.46
N GLU A 81 -3.15 1.18 11.45
CA GLU A 81 -4.09 0.49 12.34
C GLU A 81 -4.12 -1.02 12.08
N ILE A 82 -4.11 -1.44 10.80
CA ILE A 82 -4.05 -2.86 10.43
C ILE A 82 -2.71 -3.50 10.83
N TYR A 83 -1.61 -2.77 10.69
CA TYR A 83 -0.27 -3.27 10.99
C TYR A 83 -0.07 -3.63 12.47
N GLY A 84 -0.67 -2.85 13.37
CA GLY A 84 -0.45 -3.04 14.80
C GLY A 84 -1.16 -2.05 15.73
N GLY A 85 -1.98 -1.13 15.20
CA GLY A 85 -2.65 -0.11 15.98
C GLY A 85 -1.69 0.85 16.70
N PHE A 86 -2.22 1.57 17.68
CA PHE A 86 -1.53 2.62 18.44
C PHE A 86 -0.37 2.13 19.34
N ASP A 87 -0.28 0.83 19.61
CA ASP A 87 0.74 0.24 20.49
C ASP A 87 2.09 -0.01 19.80
N HIS A 88 2.12 0.13 18.46
CA HIS A 88 3.30 -0.09 17.65
C HIS A 88 3.73 1.18 16.92
N PRO A 89 5.04 1.39 16.69
CA PRO A 89 5.50 2.51 15.87
C PRO A 89 4.92 2.37 14.47
N HIS A 90 4.23 3.42 14.01
CA HIS A 90 3.56 3.47 12.72
C HIS A 90 4.57 3.33 11.56
N PRO A 91 4.55 2.22 10.81
CA PRO A 91 5.54 1.98 9.75
C PRO A 91 5.30 2.78 8.47
N PHE A 92 4.09 3.33 8.28
CA PHE A 92 3.73 4.16 7.13
C PHE A 92 3.65 5.63 7.55
N PRO A 93 4.35 6.54 6.85
CA PRO A 93 4.27 7.97 7.14
C PRO A 93 2.85 8.49 6.85
N THR A 94 2.30 9.26 7.77
CA THR A 94 0.98 9.90 7.60
C THR A 94 1.16 11.40 7.32
N HIS A 95 0.18 12.00 6.63
CA HIS A 95 0.19 13.44 6.36
C HIS A 95 0.23 14.24 7.67
N THR A 96 1.26 15.06 7.81
CA THR A 96 1.37 16.08 8.85
C THR A 96 0.68 17.38 8.42
N GLN A 97 0.41 18.29 9.37
CA GLN A 97 -0.10 19.62 9.02
C GLN A 97 0.85 20.36 8.07
N GLU A 98 2.16 20.20 8.26
CA GLU A 98 3.20 20.80 7.41
C GLU A 98 3.14 20.25 5.98
N THR A 99 3.16 18.93 5.80
CA THR A 99 3.09 18.31 4.47
C THR A 99 1.79 18.64 3.75
N ARG A 100 0.67 18.73 4.48
CA ARG A 100 -0.61 19.22 3.96
C ARG A 100 -0.53 20.68 3.50
N ALA A 101 0.05 21.56 4.32
CA ALA A 101 0.22 22.98 3.97
C ALA A 101 1.15 23.17 2.76
N MET A 102 2.13 22.28 2.59
CA MET A 102 3.04 22.28 1.44
C MET A 102 2.45 21.63 0.18
N GLY A 103 1.24 21.07 0.25
CA GLY A 103 0.61 20.39 -0.88
C GLY A 103 1.42 19.20 -1.41
N LYS A 104 2.13 18.47 -0.53
CA LYS A 104 2.94 17.30 -0.90
C LYS A 104 2.22 16.00 -0.55
N HIS A 105 2.48 14.95 -1.32
CA HIS A 105 2.12 13.58 -0.95
C HIS A 105 3.20 12.96 -0.05
N CYS A 106 2.81 12.03 0.81
CA CYS A 106 3.74 11.31 1.69
C CYS A 106 4.23 9.99 1.09
N THR A 107 3.32 9.20 0.50
CA THR A 107 3.64 7.89 -0.06
C THR A 107 3.96 8.04 -1.54
N VAL A 108 5.10 7.48 -1.96
CA VAL A 108 5.57 7.47 -3.36
C VAL A 108 5.62 6.03 -3.82
N GLY A 109 4.95 5.70 -4.92
CA GLY A 109 4.92 4.35 -5.43
C GLY A 109 4.07 3.37 -4.60
N ILE A 110 4.64 2.22 -4.25
CA ILE A 110 4.00 1.22 -3.39
C ILE A 110 4.95 0.85 -2.25
N GLU A 111 4.61 1.20 -1.01
CA GLU A 111 5.37 0.81 0.16
C GLU A 111 4.84 -0.49 0.78
N PRO A 112 5.61 -1.59 0.74
CA PRO A 112 5.24 -2.82 1.42
C PRO A 112 5.67 -2.85 2.90
N ARG A 113 4.86 -3.51 3.74
CA ARG A 113 5.22 -3.94 5.10
C ARG A 113 4.68 -5.35 5.34
N VAL A 114 5.38 -6.14 6.17
CA VAL A 114 4.95 -7.51 6.52
C VAL A 114 4.59 -7.53 8.01
N ILE A 115 3.38 -8.00 8.32
CA ILE A 115 2.96 -8.33 9.69
C ILE A 115 3.46 -9.76 9.97
N PRO A 116 4.48 -9.97 10.83
CA PRO A 116 5.11 -11.29 10.94
C PRO A 116 4.25 -12.32 11.69
N SER A 117 3.36 -11.89 12.59
CA SER A 117 2.49 -12.80 13.37
C SER A 117 1.44 -13.46 12.50
N GLU A 118 0.78 -12.67 11.65
CA GLU A 118 -0.34 -13.12 10.81
C GLU A 118 0.07 -13.43 9.36
N ARG A 119 1.34 -13.17 9.00
CA ARG A 119 1.87 -13.33 7.64
C ARG A 119 1.06 -12.56 6.60
N ILE A 120 0.78 -11.30 6.92
CA ILE A 120 0.05 -10.38 6.05
C ILE A 120 1.02 -9.38 5.44
N ILE A 121 1.00 -9.28 4.12
CA ILE A 121 1.73 -8.27 3.35
C ILE A 121 0.79 -7.09 3.11
N LEU A 122 1.13 -5.94 3.66
CA LEU A 122 0.43 -4.67 3.48
C LEU A 122 1.10 -3.86 2.38
N LEU A 123 0.33 -3.36 1.41
CA LEU A 123 0.82 -2.52 0.31
C LEU A 123 0.15 -1.13 0.37
N ASP A 124 0.84 -0.13 0.93
CA ASP A 124 0.37 1.26 0.94
C ASP A 124 0.78 1.97 -0.35
N THR A 125 -0.18 2.48 -1.12
CA THR A 125 0.14 3.14 -2.39
C THR A 125 0.16 4.66 -2.28
N GLN A 126 0.91 5.28 -3.17
CA GLN A 126 0.75 6.69 -3.49
C GLN A 126 -0.71 7.03 -3.81
N PRO A 127 -1.15 8.27 -3.55
CA PRO A 127 -2.51 8.68 -3.85
C PRO A 127 -2.78 8.71 -5.36
N VAL A 128 -3.94 8.19 -5.77
CA VAL A 128 -4.52 8.42 -7.10
C VAL A 128 -5.24 9.77 -7.13
N PHE A 129 -5.51 10.32 -8.32
CA PHE A 129 -6.18 11.64 -8.45
C PHE A 129 -5.48 12.76 -7.67
N SER A 130 -4.15 12.70 -7.54
CA SER A 130 -3.37 13.57 -6.66
C SER A 130 -2.80 14.78 -7.40
N PRO A 131 -3.20 16.02 -7.05
CA PRO A 131 -2.61 17.23 -7.65
C PRO A 131 -1.10 17.30 -7.43
N SER A 132 -0.61 16.81 -6.30
CA SER A 132 0.82 16.81 -5.96
C SER A 132 1.63 15.82 -6.79
N VAL A 133 1.04 14.67 -7.16
CA VAL A 133 1.69 13.70 -8.05
C VAL A 133 1.60 14.19 -9.49
N LEU A 134 0.44 14.73 -9.90
CA LEU A 134 0.28 15.38 -11.20
C LEU A 134 1.29 16.52 -11.40
N ALA A 135 1.54 17.35 -10.39
CA ALA A 135 2.52 18.43 -10.45
C ALA A 135 3.95 17.94 -10.74
N GLU A 136 4.28 16.69 -10.39
CA GLU A 136 5.56 16.08 -10.74
C GLU A 136 5.56 15.52 -12.16
N MET A 137 4.40 15.02 -12.61
CA MET A 137 4.20 14.41 -13.93
C MET A 137 3.97 15.43 -15.05
N ILE A 138 3.46 16.63 -14.75
CA ILE A 138 3.14 17.66 -15.75
C ILE A 138 4.36 18.17 -16.52
N ARG A 139 5.57 17.90 -16.01
CA ARG A 139 6.83 18.13 -16.72
C ARG A 139 7.03 17.20 -17.92
N ARG A 140 6.24 16.13 -18.03
CA ARG A 140 6.25 15.17 -19.14
C ARG A 140 5.22 15.59 -20.21
N PRO A 141 5.45 15.28 -21.50
CA PRO A 141 4.57 15.71 -22.60
C PRO A 141 3.10 15.28 -22.49
N ASP A 142 2.82 14.20 -21.75
CA ASP A 142 1.48 13.64 -21.54
C ASP A 142 1.14 13.58 -20.04
N GLY A 143 1.56 14.59 -19.25
CA GLY A 143 1.50 14.53 -17.79
C GLY A 143 0.11 14.28 -17.19
N GLU A 144 -0.95 14.90 -17.72
CA GLU A 144 -2.34 14.71 -17.25
C GLU A 144 -2.87 13.31 -17.56
N LEU A 145 -2.80 12.90 -18.82
CA LEU A 145 -3.21 11.55 -19.22
C LEU A 145 -2.35 10.48 -18.56
N GLY A 146 -1.05 10.71 -18.44
CA GLY A 146 -0.13 9.79 -17.79
C GLY A 146 -0.50 9.59 -16.31
N HIS A 147 -0.94 10.65 -15.64
CA HIS A 147 -1.42 10.57 -14.26
C HIS A 147 -2.74 9.78 -14.14
N GLU A 148 -3.65 9.94 -15.10
CA GLU A 148 -4.86 9.13 -15.19
C GLU A 148 -4.53 7.64 -15.42
N MET A 149 -3.68 7.37 -16.41
CA MET A 149 -3.26 6.01 -16.77
C MET A 149 -2.53 5.31 -15.63
N MET A 150 -1.71 6.06 -14.89
CA MET A 150 -1.03 5.58 -13.69
C MET A 150 -2.04 5.13 -12.61
N SER A 151 -3.11 5.91 -12.40
CA SER A 151 -4.14 5.57 -11.42
C SER A 151 -4.84 4.25 -11.77
N ILE A 152 -5.13 4.06 -13.07
CA ILE A 152 -5.68 2.82 -13.63
C ILE A 152 -4.71 1.65 -13.47
N GLN A 153 -3.45 1.83 -13.89
CA GLN A 153 -2.43 0.77 -13.82
C GLN A 153 -2.16 0.32 -12.38
N LEU A 154 -2.15 1.25 -11.40
CA LEU A 154 -2.07 0.91 -9.98
C LEU A 154 -3.28 0.10 -9.53
N GLY A 155 -4.50 0.49 -9.93
CA GLY A 155 -5.73 -0.24 -9.63
C GLY A 155 -5.73 -1.67 -10.22
N VAL A 156 -5.31 -1.83 -11.48
CA VAL A 156 -5.17 -3.13 -12.14
C VAL A 156 -4.12 -3.99 -11.42
N LEU A 157 -2.97 -3.41 -11.07
CA LEU A 157 -1.92 -4.13 -10.35
C LEU A 157 -2.43 -4.66 -9.01
N LEU A 158 -2.98 -3.80 -8.15
CA LEU A 158 -3.51 -4.21 -6.85
C LEU A 158 -4.61 -5.25 -7.00
N SER A 159 -5.51 -5.08 -7.95
CA SER A 159 -6.60 -6.04 -8.21
C SER A 159 -6.10 -7.40 -8.73
N SER A 160 -4.87 -7.45 -9.25
CA SER A 160 -4.26 -8.67 -9.77
C SER A 160 -3.37 -9.37 -8.75
N ILE A 161 -2.69 -8.63 -7.86
CA ILE A 161 -1.69 -9.22 -6.94
C ILE A 161 -2.17 -9.31 -5.49
N CYS A 162 -3.20 -8.55 -5.09
CA CYS A 162 -3.70 -8.57 -3.73
C CYS A 162 -4.76 -9.65 -3.54
N HIS A 163 -4.94 -10.06 -2.28
CA HIS A 163 -6.07 -10.84 -1.83
C HIS A 163 -7.28 -9.95 -1.51
N VAL A 164 -7.00 -8.80 -0.89
CA VAL A 164 -7.98 -7.75 -0.58
C VAL A 164 -7.44 -6.42 -1.09
N THR A 165 -8.28 -5.66 -1.79
CA THR A 165 -7.98 -4.27 -2.15
C THR A 165 -8.94 -3.35 -1.41
N LEU A 166 -8.41 -2.56 -0.48
CA LEU A 166 -9.12 -1.49 0.21
C LEU A 166 -9.23 -0.29 -0.72
N VAL A 167 -10.46 0.06 -1.12
CA VAL A 167 -10.76 1.18 -2.02
C VAL A 167 -11.31 2.31 -1.16
N VAL A 168 -10.47 3.31 -0.89
CA VAL A 168 -10.79 4.38 0.04
C VAL A 168 -11.21 5.64 -0.70
N SER A 169 -12.38 6.17 -0.34
CA SER A 169 -12.93 7.43 -0.85
C SER A 169 -13.15 8.43 0.29
N ASP A 170 -13.24 9.71 -0.08
CA ASP A 170 -13.64 10.79 0.83
C ASP A 170 -15.02 11.31 0.43
N GLY A 171 -15.91 11.44 1.41
CA GLY A 171 -17.26 11.95 1.20
C GLY A 171 -18.22 10.92 0.60
N LEU A 172 -19.52 11.16 0.79
CA LEU A 172 -20.58 10.22 0.39
C LEU A 172 -20.98 10.33 -1.08
N ASN A 173 -20.54 11.38 -1.77
CA ASN A 173 -20.94 11.70 -3.15
C ASN A 173 -19.80 11.56 -4.16
N ASP A 174 -18.62 11.08 -3.76
CA ASP A 174 -17.49 10.88 -4.66
C ASP A 174 -17.50 9.47 -5.25
N ALA A 175 -17.99 9.37 -6.49
CA ALA A 175 -18.00 8.13 -7.26
C ALA A 175 -16.69 7.88 -8.04
N SER A 176 -15.70 8.78 -7.96
CA SER A 176 -14.48 8.71 -8.79
C SER A 176 -13.71 7.41 -8.55
N MET A 177 -13.61 6.99 -7.29
CA MET A 177 -12.99 5.71 -6.94
C MET A 177 -13.80 4.51 -7.44
N TRP A 178 -15.12 4.60 -7.50
CA TRP A 178 -15.95 3.52 -8.03
C TRP A 178 -15.76 3.42 -9.54
N GLN A 179 -15.77 4.55 -10.25
CA GLN A 179 -15.48 4.64 -11.68
C GLN A 179 -14.09 4.10 -12.03
N LEU A 180 -13.08 4.39 -11.19
CA LEU A 180 -11.76 3.79 -11.32
C LEU A 180 -11.85 2.27 -11.22
N MET A 181 -12.55 1.73 -10.22
CA MET A 181 -12.67 0.28 -10.05
C MET A 181 -13.45 -0.40 -11.18
N SER A 182 -14.48 0.23 -11.74
CA SER A 182 -15.17 -0.26 -12.94
C SER A 182 -14.26 -0.24 -14.17
N THR A 183 -13.43 0.80 -14.31
CA THR A 183 -12.41 0.86 -15.36
C THR A 183 -11.35 -0.21 -15.17
N VAL A 184 -10.94 -0.49 -13.93
CA VAL A 184 -10.00 -1.57 -13.60
C VAL A 184 -10.58 -2.93 -13.95
N ASP A 185 -11.84 -3.19 -13.60
CA ASP A 185 -12.54 -4.44 -13.96
C ASP A 185 -12.57 -4.65 -15.47
N LEU A 186 -12.89 -3.60 -16.24
CA LEU A 186 -12.88 -3.62 -17.70
C LEU A 186 -11.48 -3.87 -18.31
N LEU A 187 -10.43 -3.31 -17.72
CA LEU A 187 -9.09 -3.30 -18.33
C LEU A 187 -8.18 -4.43 -17.85
N LYS A 188 -8.57 -5.15 -16.81
CA LYS A 188 -7.78 -6.24 -16.23
C LYS A 188 -7.71 -7.49 -17.13
N HIS A 189 -8.48 -7.55 -18.21
CA HIS A 189 -8.50 -8.70 -19.12
C HIS A 189 -7.11 -9.10 -19.61
N GLY A 190 -6.84 -10.41 -19.61
CA GLY A 190 -5.55 -10.96 -20.04
C GLY A 190 -4.40 -10.81 -19.03
N ILE A 191 -4.66 -10.26 -17.83
CA ILE A 191 -3.69 -10.24 -16.73
C ILE A 191 -3.77 -11.56 -15.94
N PRO A 192 -2.68 -12.35 -15.85
CA PRO A 192 -2.71 -13.68 -15.23
C PRO A 192 -2.79 -13.63 -13.70
N ASP A 193 -3.28 -14.73 -13.13
CA ASP A 193 -3.21 -15.00 -11.70
C ASP A 193 -1.75 -15.11 -11.22
N PRO A 194 -1.36 -14.51 -10.07
CA PRO A 194 0.01 -14.56 -9.52
C PRO A 194 0.58 -15.96 -9.27
N SER A 195 -0.25 -16.98 -9.16
CA SER A 195 0.16 -18.39 -9.00
C SER A 195 0.37 -19.12 -10.33
N LEU A 196 -0.07 -18.54 -11.44
CA LEU A 196 0.08 -19.12 -12.77
C LEU A 196 1.34 -18.58 -13.43
N THR A 197 2.03 -19.45 -14.16
CA THR A 197 3.13 -19.03 -15.03
C THR A 197 2.55 -18.61 -16.38
N THR A 198 3.22 -17.71 -17.10
CA THR A 198 2.80 -17.21 -18.42
C THR A 198 2.61 -18.30 -19.49
N LEU A 199 2.98 -19.54 -19.20
CA LEU A 199 2.84 -20.72 -20.06
C LEU A 199 1.50 -21.46 -19.84
N ASP A 200 0.75 -21.16 -18.77
CA ASP A 200 -0.47 -21.87 -18.35
C ASP A 200 -1.78 -21.23 -18.90
N ASN A 201 -1.69 -20.34 -19.90
CA ASN A 201 -2.75 -19.44 -20.42
C ASN A 201 -4.07 -20.06 -20.92
N ASN A 202 -4.32 -21.35 -20.73
CA ASN A 202 -5.48 -22.07 -21.29
C ASN A 202 -6.68 -22.20 -20.35
N THR A 203 -6.65 -21.68 -19.12
CA THR A 203 -7.72 -21.93 -18.12
C THR A 203 -8.76 -20.82 -17.97
N GLY A 204 -8.59 -19.65 -18.58
CA GLY A 204 -9.63 -18.61 -18.65
C GLY A 204 -10.13 -18.07 -17.29
N GLN A 205 -9.53 -18.46 -16.16
CA GLN A 205 -9.88 -17.92 -14.85
C GLN A 205 -9.05 -16.68 -14.56
N GLU A 206 -9.66 -15.52 -14.71
CA GLU A 206 -9.07 -14.25 -14.32
C GLU A 206 -9.25 -14.06 -12.81
N TYR A 207 -8.17 -14.18 -12.05
CA TYR A 207 -8.17 -13.91 -10.62
C TYR A 207 -8.36 -12.41 -10.36
N MET A 208 -9.29 -12.01 -9.50
CA MET A 208 -9.42 -10.63 -9.04
C MET A 208 -9.47 -10.56 -7.51
N SER A 209 -8.74 -9.61 -6.93
CA SER A 209 -8.80 -9.34 -5.50
C SER A 209 -10.21 -8.95 -5.08
N ARG A 210 -10.56 -9.21 -3.81
CA ARG A 210 -11.86 -8.78 -3.30
C ARG A 210 -11.81 -7.29 -2.95
N PRO A 211 -12.65 -6.44 -3.56
CA PRO A 211 -12.71 -5.03 -3.21
C PRO A 211 -13.45 -4.84 -1.88
N VAL A 212 -12.88 -3.99 -1.03
CA VAL A 212 -13.49 -3.53 0.22
C VAL A 212 -13.54 -2.02 0.16
N PHE A 213 -14.74 -1.46 -0.02
CA PHE A 213 -14.95 -0.02 -0.09
C PHE A 213 -14.95 0.57 1.32
N VAL A 214 -14.15 1.61 1.51
CA VAL A 214 -14.02 2.31 2.78
C VAL A 214 -14.30 3.79 2.52
N HIS A 215 -15.43 4.28 3.01
CA HIS A 215 -15.76 5.69 2.93
C HIS A 215 -15.31 6.39 4.20
N THR A 216 -14.34 7.27 4.06
CA THR A 216 -13.94 8.18 5.14
C THR A 216 -14.76 9.46 5.02
N THR A 217 -15.34 9.92 6.13
CA THR A 217 -16.05 11.20 6.14
C THR A 217 -15.17 12.27 6.76
N THR A 218 -15.02 13.41 6.09
CA THR A 218 -14.23 14.54 6.57
C THR A 218 -15.06 15.64 7.23
N THR A 219 -16.37 15.71 6.96
CA THR A 219 -17.21 16.86 7.37
C THR A 219 -18.68 16.52 7.70
N GLU A 220 -19.21 15.40 7.23
CA GLU A 220 -20.64 15.08 7.32
C GLU A 220 -20.95 14.09 8.46
N HIS A 221 -22.08 14.30 9.14
CA HIS A 221 -22.61 13.29 10.07
C HIS A 221 -23.07 12.07 9.27
N VAL A 222 -22.46 10.92 9.57
CA VAL A 222 -22.87 9.63 9.02
C VAL A 222 -24.22 9.25 9.61
N THR A 223 -25.29 9.31 8.80
CA THR A 223 -26.62 8.83 9.22
C THR A 223 -26.87 7.42 8.68
N PRO A 224 -27.69 6.58 9.36
CA PRO A 224 -28.06 5.26 8.85
C PRO A 224 -28.71 5.30 7.46
N SER A 225 -29.50 6.35 7.18
CA SER A 225 -30.12 6.55 5.86
C SER A 225 -29.06 6.74 4.77
N ASN A 226 -28.03 7.55 5.04
CA ASN A 226 -26.95 7.78 4.09
C ASN A 226 -26.17 6.49 3.80
N ILE A 227 -25.90 5.66 4.82
CA ILE A 227 -25.22 4.37 4.64
C ILE A 227 -26.06 3.43 3.76
N VAL A 228 -27.38 3.35 4.00
CA VAL A 228 -28.28 2.51 3.19
C VAL A 228 -28.34 2.98 1.75
N GLN A 229 -28.42 4.30 1.51
CA GLN A 229 -28.39 4.87 0.16
C GLN A 229 -27.07 4.61 -0.54
N LEU A 230 -25.95 4.79 0.16
CA LEU A 230 -24.60 4.53 -0.34
C LEU A 230 -24.44 3.06 -0.75
N ASN A 231 -24.86 2.12 0.12
CA ASN A 231 -24.80 0.70 -0.17
C ASN A 231 -25.66 0.32 -1.38
N LYS A 232 -26.87 0.88 -1.48
CA LYS A 232 -27.75 0.67 -2.64
C LYS A 232 -27.13 1.19 -3.93
N ALA A 233 -26.56 2.40 -3.91
CA ALA A 233 -25.90 3.01 -5.06
C ALA A 233 -24.68 2.18 -5.51
N LEU A 234 -23.85 1.76 -4.56
CA LEU A 234 -22.66 0.96 -4.82
C LEU A 234 -23.00 -0.42 -5.42
N THR A 235 -24.04 -1.07 -4.89
CA THR A 235 -24.55 -2.36 -5.42
C THR A 235 -25.00 -2.22 -6.87
N GLN A 236 -25.70 -1.13 -7.19
CA GLN A 236 -26.12 -0.84 -8.56
C GLN A 236 -24.95 -0.52 -9.48
N PHE A 237 -23.88 0.09 -8.95
CA PHE A 237 -22.74 0.54 -9.73
C PHE A 237 -21.76 -0.58 -10.09
N ILE A 238 -21.47 -1.48 -9.16
CA ILE A 238 -20.43 -2.51 -9.33
C ILE A 238 -20.96 -3.77 -10.02
N CYS A 239 -22.28 -3.94 -10.13
CA CYS A 239 -22.90 -5.12 -10.76
C CYS A 239 -22.40 -6.47 -10.18
N SER A 240 -21.94 -6.47 -8.92
CA SER A 240 -21.44 -7.66 -8.21
C SER A 240 -21.82 -7.57 -6.74
N ASP A 241 -22.23 -8.70 -6.17
CA ASP A 241 -22.58 -8.81 -4.75
C ASP A 241 -21.34 -9.08 -3.86
N ASN A 242 -20.15 -9.20 -4.45
CA ASN A 242 -18.93 -9.64 -3.77
C ASN A 242 -18.04 -8.49 -3.27
N PHE A 243 -18.65 -7.40 -2.76
CA PHE A 243 -17.92 -6.33 -2.10
C PHE A 243 -18.34 -6.18 -0.64
N LYS A 244 -17.49 -5.55 0.17
CA LYS A 244 -17.86 -5.06 1.51
C LYS A 244 -17.76 -3.55 1.55
N LEU A 245 -18.61 -2.90 2.33
CA LEU A 245 -18.61 -1.46 2.55
C LEU A 245 -18.42 -1.17 4.03
N PHE A 246 -17.47 -0.28 4.34
CA PHE A 246 -17.22 0.28 5.67
C PHE A 246 -17.30 1.80 5.59
N VAL A 247 -17.74 2.42 6.69
CA VAL A 247 -17.75 3.86 6.85
C VAL A 247 -16.95 4.23 8.08
N ILE A 248 -15.94 5.09 7.91
CA ILE A 248 -15.12 5.59 9.00
C ILE A 248 -15.53 7.05 9.24
N PRO A 249 -16.14 7.36 10.40
CA PRO A 249 -16.60 8.70 10.69
C PRO A 249 -15.43 9.65 10.89
N PHE A 250 -15.68 10.96 10.73
CA PHE A 250 -14.69 11.98 11.01
C PHE A 250 -14.24 11.91 12.47
N ARG A 251 -12.95 12.15 12.73
CA ARG A 251 -12.42 12.22 14.09
C ARG A 251 -12.87 13.53 14.75
N ASN A 252 -14.01 13.50 15.43
CA ASN A 252 -14.47 14.61 16.28
C ASN A 252 -13.88 14.47 17.69
N ASN A 253 -13.41 15.58 18.29
CA ASN A 253 -12.96 15.61 19.68
C ASN A 253 -14.12 15.68 20.69
N LYS A 254 -15.36 15.84 20.20
CA LYS A 254 -16.59 15.82 21.00
C LYS A 254 -17.30 14.51 20.69
N ASP A 255 -17.01 13.48 21.48
CA ASP A 255 -17.70 12.18 21.41
C ASP A 255 -19.17 12.37 21.79
N GLU A 256 -20.02 12.65 20.81
CA GLU A 256 -21.47 12.52 20.98
C GLU A 256 -21.80 11.02 20.99
N ALA A 257 -22.33 10.53 22.12
CA ALA A 257 -22.53 9.12 22.42
C ALA A 257 -23.51 8.35 21.51
N GLN A 258 -24.00 8.95 20.43
CA GLN A 258 -24.99 8.36 19.52
C GLN A 258 -24.37 7.62 18.32
N TYR A 259 -23.08 7.75 18.05
CA TYR A 259 -22.43 7.18 16.87
C TYR A 259 -21.17 6.36 17.21
N GLU A 260 -20.84 5.39 16.35
CA GLU A 260 -19.58 4.65 16.45
C GLU A 260 -18.40 5.63 16.36
N SER A 261 -17.45 5.53 17.27
CA SER A 261 -16.30 6.43 17.27
C SER A 261 -15.39 6.14 16.07
N HIS A 262 -14.62 7.15 15.65
CA HIS A 262 -13.60 6.99 14.60
C HIS A 262 -12.65 5.81 14.87
N ILE A 263 -12.23 5.63 16.12
CA ILE A 263 -11.32 4.56 16.54
C ILE A 263 -12.02 3.20 16.51
N SER A 264 -13.26 3.13 16.99
CA SER A 264 -14.05 1.89 16.97
C SER A 264 -14.29 1.40 15.55
N ALA A 265 -14.63 2.30 14.61
CA ALA A 265 -14.82 1.97 13.21
C ALA A 265 -13.52 1.48 12.55
N LEU A 266 -12.37 2.08 12.89
CA LEU A 266 -11.05 1.62 12.44
C LEU A 266 -10.72 0.21 12.95
N TRP A 267 -11.00 -0.07 14.23
CA TRP A 267 -10.79 -1.40 14.80
C TRP A 267 -11.73 -2.44 14.17
N ASN A 268 -12.99 -2.08 13.93
CA ASN A 268 -13.94 -2.95 13.24
C ASN A 268 -13.43 -3.29 11.83
N LEU A 269 -12.99 -2.29 11.05
CA LEU A 269 -12.38 -2.52 9.74
C LEU A 269 -11.15 -3.44 9.85
N ARG A 270 -10.23 -3.16 10.78
CA ARG A 270 -9.04 -3.98 11.01
C ARG A 270 -9.43 -5.44 11.28
N ASP A 271 -10.27 -5.67 12.27
CA ASP A 271 -10.63 -7.01 12.71
C ASP A 271 -11.34 -7.78 11.59
N GLN A 272 -12.16 -7.09 10.78
CA GLN A 272 -12.80 -7.67 9.59
C GLN A 272 -11.82 -8.01 8.47
N VAL A 273 -10.78 -7.18 8.24
CA VAL A 273 -9.73 -7.43 7.25
C VAL A 273 -8.83 -8.59 7.69
N LEU A 274 -8.46 -8.66 8.97
CA LEU A 274 -7.61 -9.71 9.52
C LEU A 274 -8.33 -11.08 9.61
N SER A 275 -9.63 -11.08 9.90
CA SER A 275 -10.44 -12.32 9.99
C SER A 275 -11.05 -12.77 8.66
N MET A 276 -10.83 -12.01 7.59
CA MET A 276 -11.48 -12.23 6.31
C MET A 276 -11.00 -13.52 5.65
N ARG A 277 -11.94 -14.36 5.20
CA ARG A 277 -11.62 -15.40 4.22
C ARG A 277 -11.28 -14.72 2.90
N VAL A 278 -10.02 -14.82 2.50
CA VAL A 278 -9.53 -14.23 1.26
C VAL A 278 -9.82 -15.15 0.08
N PRO A 279 -10.07 -14.62 -1.13
CA PRO A 279 -9.98 -15.40 -2.35
C PRO A 279 -8.61 -16.08 -2.40
N THR A 280 -8.53 -17.34 -2.78
CA THR A 280 -7.25 -18.01 -3.00
C THR A 280 -6.83 -17.85 -4.45
N PHE A 281 -5.53 -17.73 -4.68
CA PHE A 281 -4.99 -17.93 -6.02
C PHE A 281 -5.32 -19.34 -6.55
N SER A 282 -5.29 -19.47 -7.87
CA SER A 282 -5.64 -20.72 -8.59
C SER A 282 -4.75 -21.90 -8.18
N ARG A 283 -3.48 -21.64 -7.84
CA ARG A 283 -2.52 -22.61 -7.31
C ARG A 283 -1.85 -22.06 -6.06
N THR A 284 -1.32 -22.96 -5.23
CA THR A 284 -0.47 -22.57 -4.10
C THR A 284 0.79 -21.87 -4.60
N VAL A 285 1.11 -20.72 -4.01
CA VAL A 285 2.30 -19.92 -4.32
C VAL A 285 2.95 -19.49 -3.02
N SER A 286 4.28 -19.34 -3.00
CA SER A 286 5.01 -18.80 -1.84
C SER A 286 5.03 -17.28 -1.85
N GLU A 287 5.30 -16.62 -0.72
CA GLU A 287 5.49 -15.15 -0.69
C GLU A 287 6.61 -14.70 -1.66
N ARG A 288 7.69 -15.49 -1.78
CA ARG A 288 8.79 -15.22 -2.72
C ARG A 288 8.35 -15.32 -4.18
N ASP A 289 7.61 -16.36 -4.54
CA ASP A 289 7.19 -16.55 -5.92
C ASP A 289 6.06 -15.59 -6.30
N TRP A 290 5.16 -15.28 -5.36
CA TRP A 290 4.19 -14.20 -5.50
C TRP A 290 4.87 -12.88 -5.82
N LEU A 291 5.95 -12.53 -5.10
CA LEU A 291 6.69 -11.29 -5.34
C LEU A 291 7.31 -11.26 -6.75
N LYS A 292 7.96 -12.35 -7.17
CA LYS A 292 8.54 -12.46 -8.51
C LYS A 292 7.48 -12.40 -9.61
N ASN A 293 6.35 -13.06 -9.40
CA ASN A 293 5.26 -13.09 -10.38
C ASN A 293 4.52 -11.74 -10.43
N SER A 294 4.43 -11.02 -9.31
CA SER A 294 3.91 -9.64 -9.27
C SER A 294 4.74 -8.69 -10.13
N ALA A 295 6.08 -8.85 -10.14
CA ALA A 295 6.94 -8.08 -11.04
C ALA A 295 6.65 -8.38 -12.52
N LYS A 296 6.43 -9.66 -12.88
CA LYS A 296 6.05 -10.03 -14.25
C LYS A 296 4.66 -9.49 -14.63
N ILE A 297 3.70 -9.55 -13.70
CA ILE A 297 2.36 -8.96 -13.88
C ILE A 297 2.47 -7.46 -14.14
N TRP A 298 3.34 -6.76 -13.41
CA TRP A 298 3.58 -5.34 -13.67
C TRP A 298 4.10 -5.09 -15.09
N GLU A 299 5.03 -5.91 -15.59
CA GLU A 299 5.48 -5.80 -16.98
C GLU A 299 4.37 -6.05 -18.00
N ILE A 300 3.47 -7.00 -17.74
CA ILE A 300 2.31 -7.26 -18.60
C ILE A 300 1.37 -6.06 -18.59
N ILE A 301 1.10 -5.45 -17.43
CA ILE A 301 0.26 -4.25 -17.30
C ILE A 301 0.86 -3.08 -18.08
N ARG A 302 2.17 -2.83 -17.93
CA ARG A 302 2.86 -1.74 -18.66
C ARG A 302 2.79 -1.90 -20.17
N ASN A 303 2.79 -3.14 -20.66
CA ASN A 303 2.77 -3.47 -22.08
C ASN A 303 1.40 -3.94 -22.58
N SER A 304 0.32 -3.72 -21.80
CA SER A 304 -1.01 -4.20 -22.14
C SER A 304 -1.58 -3.45 -23.34
N PRO A 305 -1.94 -4.14 -24.45
CA PRO A 305 -2.54 -3.50 -25.61
C PRO A 305 -3.92 -2.92 -25.28
N ILE A 306 -4.69 -3.58 -24.40
CA ILE A 306 -6.03 -3.12 -23.98
C ILE A 306 -5.93 -1.78 -23.24
N ILE A 307 -4.95 -1.63 -22.35
CA ILE A 307 -4.70 -0.38 -21.62
C ILE A 307 -4.20 0.71 -22.59
N ALA A 308 -3.35 0.36 -23.56
CA ALA A 308 -2.86 1.30 -24.58
C ALA A 308 -3.99 1.81 -25.50
N ASP A 309 -4.92 0.94 -25.91
CA ASP A 309 -6.09 1.30 -26.71
C ASP A 309 -7.04 2.22 -25.93
N TYR A 310 -7.23 1.93 -24.64
CA TYR A 310 -8.00 2.81 -23.75
C TYR A 310 -7.35 4.20 -23.61
N SER A 311 -6.03 4.26 -23.42
CA SER A 311 -5.27 5.52 -23.39
C SER A 311 -5.47 6.35 -24.66
N THR A 312 -5.40 5.70 -25.82
CA THR A 312 -5.60 6.34 -27.13
C THR A 312 -7.05 6.83 -27.29
N THR A 313 -8.02 6.06 -26.80
CA THR A 313 -9.44 6.45 -26.80
C THR A 313 -9.67 7.70 -25.94
N LEU A 314 -9.06 7.77 -24.75
CA LEU A 314 -9.13 8.96 -23.91
C LEU A 314 -8.51 10.19 -24.58
N GLN A 315 -7.36 10.05 -25.23
CA GLN A 315 -6.73 11.15 -25.98
C GLN A 315 -7.63 11.67 -27.11
N THR A 316 -8.17 10.75 -27.92
CA THR A 316 -8.99 11.09 -29.10
C THR A 316 -10.36 11.68 -28.74
N SER A 317 -10.92 11.29 -27.58
CA SER A 317 -12.19 11.80 -27.06
C SER A 317 -12.21 13.32 -26.84
N GLY A 318 -11.04 13.95 -26.74
CA GLY A 318 -10.91 15.38 -26.50
C GLY A 318 -10.74 15.77 -25.03
N MET A 319 -10.83 14.82 -24.09
CA MET A 319 -10.68 15.09 -22.66
C MET A 319 -9.27 15.55 -22.26
N PHE A 320 -8.24 15.16 -23.03
CA PHE A 320 -6.83 15.50 -22.75
C PHE A 320 -6.13 16.17 -23.95
N ARG A 321 -6.86 16.99 -24.72
CA ARG A 321 -6.26 17.71 -25.86
C ARG A 321 -5.23 18.73 -25.37
N ARG A 322 -4.10 18.80 -26.08
CA ARG A 322 -3.08 19.85 -25.92
C ARG A 322 -3.63 21.23 -26.24
#